data_AF-B7UGF0-F1
#
_entry.id   AF-B7UGF0-F1
#
_cell.length_a   1.000
_cell.length_b   1.000
_cell.length_c   1.000
_cell.angle_alpha   90.00
_cell.angle_beta   90.00
_cell.angle_gamma   90.00
#
_symmetry.space_group_name_H-M   'P 1'
#
loop_
_entity.id
_entity.type
_entity.pdbx_description
1 polymer ?
#
loop_
_entity_poly.entity_id
_entity_poly.type
_entity_poly.pdbx_seq_one_letter_code
_entity_poly.pdbx_strand_id
1 'polypeptide(L)' 'MNAKRFNQLYPPGTRFMHIAHRAVRGGRVVKTVAPARDFKCGCVVEINVEPYFVKVETLKAPH' A
#
# COMPACT_ATOMS: atom_id res chain seq x y z
N MET A 1 8.54 2.67 -6.04
CA MET A 1 9.01 1.27 -5.87
C MET A 1 8.18 0.38 -6.80
N ASN A 2 8.75 -0.68 -7.40
CA ASN A 2 8.02 -1.62 -8.26
C ASN A 2 7.43 -2.80 -7.46
N ALA A 3 6.53 -3.57 -8.08
CA ALA A 3 5.84 -4.69 -7.43
C ALA A 3 6.79 -5.79 -6.96
N LYS A 4 7.79 -6.15 -7.79
CA LYS A 4 8.77 -7.20 -7.44
C LYS A 4 9.48 -6.89 -6.13
N ARG A 5 10.03 -5.67 -5.98
CA ARG A 5 10.72 -5.25 -4.76
C ARG A 5 9.78 -5.10 -3.58
N PHE A 6 8.55 -4.59 -3.80
CA PHE A 6 7.53 -4.49 -2.74
C PHE A 6 7.21 -5.89 -2.18
N ASN A 7 6.91 -6.86 -3.05
CA ASN A 7 6.50 -8.20 -2.66
C ASN A 7 7.63 -9.01 -2.00
N GLN A 8 8.89 -8.71 -2.32
CA GLN A 8 10.04 -9.31 -1.62
C GLN A 8 10.16 -8.83 -0.17
N LEU A 9 9.78 -7.58 0.11
CA LEU A 9 9.88 -6.98 1.44
C LEU A 9 8.62 -7.21 2.29
N TYR A 10 7.45 -7.24 1.64
CA TYR A 10 6.16 -7.17 2.30
C TYR A 10 5.20 -8.24 1.77
N PRO A 11 5.07 -9.38 2.45
CA PRO A 11 4.10 -10.40 2.06
C PRO A 11 2.66 -9.88 2.24
N PRO A 12 1.67 -10.51 1.57
CA PRO A 12 0.27 -10.27 1.87
C PRO A 12 -0.01 -10.40 3.36
N GLY A 13 -0.63 -9.39 3.92
CA GLY A 13 -0.96 -9.29 5.32
C GLY A 13 -0.06 -8.37 6.15
N THR A 14 0.98 -7.78 5.54
CA THR A 14 1.73 -6.69 6.16
C THR A 14 0.83 -5.47 6.41
N ARG A 15 1.00 -4.84 7.57
CA ARG A 15 0.24 -3.65 7.97
C ARG A 15 1.00 -2.38 7.58
N PHE A 16 0.28 -1.37 7.11
CA PHE A 16 0.84 -0.08 6.71
C PHE A 16 -0.01 1.06 7.23
N MET A 17 0.57 2.25 7.32
CA MET A 17 -0.20 3.48 7.45
C MET A 17 -0.50 4.03 6.06
N HIS A 18 -1.78 4.01 5.66
CA HIS A 18 -2.24 4.63 4.43
C HIS A 18 -2.55 6.11 4.68
N ILE A 19 -1.91 6.99 3.90
CA ILE A 19 -2.15 8.44 3.92
C ILE A 19 -2.62 8.84 2.53
N ALA A 20 -3.92 9.00 2.36
CA ALA A 20 -4.52 9.34 1.07
C ALA A 20 -4.03 10.70 0.52
N HIS A 21 -3.72 11.65 1.41
CA HIS A 21 -3.17 12.95 1.01
C HIS A 21 -2.21 13.48 2.08
N ARG A 22 -1.04 13.99 1.66
CA ARG A 22 0.03 14.47 2.57
C ARG A 22 -0.43 15.58 3.52
N ALA A 23 -1.43 16.37 3.13
CA ALA A 23 -1.96 17.48 3.94
C ALA A 23 -3.02 17.05 4.98
N VAL A 24 -3.55 15.83 4.89
CA VAL A 24 -4.58 15.34 5.82
C VAL A 24 -3.89 14.66 7.01
N ARG A 25 -4.08 15.22 8.20
CA ARG A 25 -3.62 14.60 9.45
C ARG A 25 -4.54 13.42 9.79
N GLY A 26 -3.96 12.23 9.93
CA GLY A 26 -4.68 10.99 10.26
C GLY A 26 -4.53 9.93 9.17
N GLY A 27 -3.42 9.17 9.22
CA GLY A 27 -3.30 7.96 8.41
C GLY A 27 -4.14 6.83 8.99
N ARG A 28 -4.71 5.99 8.12
CA ARG A 28 -5.44 4.78 8.55
C ARG A 28 -4.50 3.58 8.53
N VAL A 29 -4.53 2.74 9.56
CA VAL A 29 -3.83 1.45 9.53
C VAL A 29 -4.59 0.49 8.62
N VAL A 30 -3.90 -0.03 7.62
CA VAL A 30 -4.45 -0.96 6.62
C VAL A 30 -3.57 -2.21 6.55
N LYS A 31 -4.10 -3.28 5.98
CA LYS A 31 -3.40 -4.55 5.76
C LYS A 31 -3.45 -4.89 4.27
N THR A 32 -2.33 -5.32 3.68
CA THR A 32 -2.32 -5.82 2.30
C THR A 32 -3.07 -7.14 2.21
N VAL A 33 -3.85 -7.33 1.16
CA VAL A 33 -4.67 -8.55 0.96
C VAL A 33 -4.03 -9.48 -0.05
N ALA A 34 -3.35 -8.93 -1.05
CA ALA A 34 -2.73 -9.66 -2.14
C ALA A 34 -1.36 -9.06 -2.51
N PRO A 35 -0.52 -9.77 -3.28
CA PRO A 35 0.72 -9.22 -3.82
C PRO A 35 0.46 -7.97 -4.67
N ALA A 36 1.34 -6.97 -4.55
CA ALA A 36 1.31 -5.78 -5.39
C ALA A 36 1.55 -6.13 -6.86
N ARG A 37 1.03 -5.30 -7.76
CA ARG A 37 1.18 -5.44 -9.22
C ARG A 37 1.55 -4.11 -9.85
N ASP A 38 2.37 -4.16 -10.90
CA ASP A 38 2.75 -3.00 -11.68
C ASP A 38 1.70 -2.73 -12.77
N PHE A 39 1.20 -1.50 -12.81
CA PHE A 39 0.29 -0.99 -13.84
C PHE A 39 0.91 0.22 -14.54
N LYS A 40 0.32 0.67 -15.65
CA LYS A 40 0.75 1.88 -16.36
C LYS A 40 0.75 3.13 -15.45
N CYS A 41 -0.10 3.16 -14.42
CA CYS A 41 -0.23 4.27 -13.48
C CYS A 41 0.67 4.15 -12.23
N GLY A 42 1.48 3.09 -12.13
CA GLY A 42 2.37 2.81 -11.01
C GLY A 42 2.15 1.43 -10.38
N CYS A 43 2.83 1.18 -9.26
CA CYS A 43 2.69 -0.05 -8.48
C CYS A 43 1.51 0.08 -7.50
N VAL A 44 0.55 -0.83 -7.61
CA VAL A 44 -0.71 -0.83 -6.86
C VAL A 44 -0.82 -2.11 -6.04
N VAL A 45 -1.35 -2.00 -4.84
CA VAL A 45 -1.61 -3.14 -3.95
C VAL A 45 -3.05 -3.09 -3.43
N GLU A 46 -3.61 -4.27 -3.19
CA GLU A 46 -4.92 -4.41 -2.58
C GLU A 46 -4.83 -4.31 -1.05
N ILE A 47 -5.75 -3.58 -0.43
CA ILE A 47 -5.85 -3.35 1.01
C ILE A 47 -7.23 -3.72 1.55
N ASN A 48 -7.30 -4.03 2.85
CA ASN A 48 -8.50 -4.55 3.51
C ASN A 48 -9.61 -3.52 3.79
N VAL A 49 -9.44 -2.27 3.37
CA VAL A 49 -10.40 -1.17 3.58
C VAL A 49 -10.49 -0.32 2.32
N GLU A 50 -11.59 0.39 2.14
CA GLU A 50 -11.76 1.36 1.07
C GLU A 50 -10.56 2.34 1.01
N PRO A 51 -9.99 2.62 -0.18
CA PRO A 51 -10.49 2.36 -1.55
C PRO A 51 -10.19 0.97 -2.12
N TYR A 52 -9.72 0.02 -1.29
CA TYR A 52 -9.33 -1.35 -1.65
C TYR A 52 -8.09 -1.47 -2.54
N PHE A 53 -7.83 -0.53 -3.44
CA PHE A 53 -6.63 -0.50 -4.25
C PHE A 53 -5.93 0.84 -4.11
N VAL A 54 -4.67 0.81 -3.70
CA VAL A 54 -3.86 2.01 -3.46
C VAL A 54 -2.49 1.88 -4.08
N LYS A 55 -1.90 3.00 -4.49
CA LYS A 55 -0.50 3.01 -4.93
C LYS A 55 0.40 2.78 -3.74
N VAL A 56 1.42 1.95 -3.89
CA VAL A 56 2.36 1.61 -2.80
C VAL A 56 3.08 2.84 -2.23
N GLU A 57 3.19 3.93 -3.00
CA GLU A 57 3.78 5.21 -2.55
C GLU A 57 2.94 5.97 -1.52
N THR A 58 1.66 5.64 -1.40
CA THR A 58 0.74 6.21 -0.38
C THR A 58 0.79 5.44 0.94
N LEU A 59 1.51 4.31 0.98
CA LEU A 59 1.72 3.49 2.16
C LEU A 59 3.04 3.88 2.82
N LYS A 60 2.97 4.16 4.13
CA LYS A 60 4.15 4.28 4.98
C LYS A 60 4.37 2.97 5.73
N ALA A 61 5.62 2.51 5.71
CA ALA A 61 6.04 1.31 6.41
C ALA A 61 5.63 1.39 7.90
N PRO A 62 5.22 0.27 8.50
CA PRO A 62 5.02 0.22 9.94
C PRO A 62 6.36 0.51 10.63
N HIS A 63 6.34 1.33 11.68
CA HIS A 63 7.47 1.42 12.60
C HIS A 63 7.72 0.08 13.29
#